data_AF-A0A7S3E2D0-F1
#
_entry.id   AF-A0A7S3E2D0-F1
#
_cell.length_a   1.000
_cell.length_b   1.000
_cell.length_c   1.000
_cell.angle_alpha   90.00
_cell.angle_beta   90.00
_cell.angle_gamma   90.00
#
_symmetry.space_group_name_H-M   'P 1'
#
loop_
_entity.id
_entity.type
_entity.pdbx_description
1 polymer ?
#
loop_
_entity_poly.entity_id
_entity_poly.type
_entity_poly.pdbx_seq_one_letter_code
_entity_poly.pdbx_strand_id
1 'polypeptide(L)'
;DNVNVAWNISNIYMAPTLGSFPHFYPEDQSSDHVQLSFNADNRREWGYDIEPRMGVALKTTVPFQYNYRVAPTDVLHPAIWMPPGGSQEGVWIPQFYYDLMVEISAKDAFKLRKVLNILKIVTLCLLCVLPTVGIIMVVYSTFKLFFSLETIERNKMLAEKLKTRASTVQVNRDSMLRKAKNDLEKQGSRDPLNRHHYSFTHSPKAPKSSIPGYNK
;
A
#
# COMPACT_ATOMS: atom_id res chain seq x y z
N ASP A 1 -36.93 -1.10 -34.79
CA ASP A 1 -36.76 0.02 -35.75
C ASP A 1 -35.89 1.10 -35.13
N ASN A 2 -34.57 0.96 -35.26
CA ASN A 2 -33.63 2.04 -34.96
C ASN A 2 -33.57 2.93 -36.20
N VAL A 3 -34.09 4.14 -36.09
CA VAL A 3 -33.70 5.22 -37.01
C VAL A 3 -32.27 5.58 -36.63
N ASN A 4 -31.34 5.57 -37.58
CA ASN A 4 -29.92 5.84 -37.31
C ASN A 4 -29.77 7.05 -36.37
N VAL A 5 -29.03 6.87 -35.26
CA VAL A 5 -28.71 7.92 -34.27
C VAL A 5 -29.89 8.34 -33.35
N ALA A 6 -30.98 7.59 -33.36
CA ALA A 6 -32.14 7.86 -32.52
C ALA A 6 -32.70 6.62 -31.82
N TRP A 7 -33.31 6.83 -30.65
CA TRP A 7 -33.91 5.79 -29.82
C TRP A 7 -35.42 5.96 -29.77
N ASN A 8 -36.15 4.91 -30.16
CA ASN A 8 -37.59 4.90 -29.98
C ASN A 8 -37.93 4.74 -28.48
N ILE A 9 -38.51 5.79 -27.90
CA ILE A 9 -38.92 5.85 -26.49
C ILE A 9 -40.44 5.86 -26.34
N SER A 10 -41.17 5.52 -27.42
CA SER A 10 -42.62 5.61 -27.46
C SER A 10 -43.33 4.74 -26.43
N ASN A 11 -42.76 3.56 -26.13
CA ASN A 11 -43.31 2.66 -25.11
C ASN A 11 -43.22 3.24 -23.70
N ILE A 12 -42.21 4.06 -23.42
CA ILE A 12 -41.99 4.66 -22.09
C ILE A 12 -42.98 5.80 -21.86
N TYR A 13 -43.21 6.62 -22.89
CA TYR A 13 -44.06 7.81 -22.80
C TYR A 13 -45.49 7.60 -23.29
N MET A 14 -45.84 6.39 -23.72
CA MET A 14 -47.14 6.04 -24.31
C MET A 14 -47.56 6.99 -25.44
N ALA A 15 -46.58 7.52 -26.17
CA ALA A 15 -46.78 8.54 -27.21
C ALA A 15 -45.67 8.41 -28.26
N PRO A 16 -45.92 8.73 -29.55
CA PRO A 16 -44.95 8.52 -30.62
C PRO A 16 -43.75 9.48 -30.47
N THR A 17 -42.76 9.03 -29.73
CA THR A 17 -41.64 9.82 -29.21
C THR A 17 -40.30 9.15 -29.50
N LEU A 18 -39.32 9.98 -29.76
CA LEU A 18 -37.98 9.56 -30.17
C LEU A 18 -36.93 10.42 -29.48
N GLY A 19 -36.00 9.76 -28.80
CA GLY A 19 -34.84 10.38 -28.19
C GLY A 19 -33.71 10.49 -29.19
N SER A 20 -33.04 11.64 -29.26
CA SER A 20 -31.85 11.84 -30.08
C SER A 20 -30.81 12.70 -29.36
N PHE A 21 -29.63 12.84 -29.95
CA PHE A 21 -28.73 13.92 -29.58
C PHE A 21 -29.33 15.29 -29.97
N PRO A 22 -28.96 16.39 -29.28
CA PRO A 22 -29.39 17.73 -29.63
C PRO A 22 -28.97 18.14 -31.04
N HIS A 23 -29.76 19.03 -31.64
CA HIS A 23 -29.51 19.61 -32.96
C HIS A 23 -29.46 18.59 -34.09
N PHE A 24 -30.30 17.58 -33.98
CA PHE A 24 -30.66 16.71 -35.10
C PHE A 24 -31.46 17.55 -36.12
N TYR A 25 -30.93 17.75 -37.32
CA TYR A 25 -31.55 18.54 -38.40
C TYR A 25 -31.92 17.60 -39.56
N PRO A 26 -32.89 17.93 -40.43
CA PRO A 26 -32.99 17.27 -41.73
C PRO A 26 -31.73 17.54 -42.56
N GLU A 27 -30.96 16.53 -42.99
CA GLU A 27 -30.15 16.71 -44.20
C GLU A 27 -31.04 16.43 -45.41
N ASP A 28 -30.80 17.22 -46.44
CA ASP A 28 -31.37 17.05 -47.78
C ASP A 28 -32.90 17.16 -47.87
N GLN A 29 -33.36 18.39 -48.12
CA GLN A 29 -34.70 18.66 -48.69
C GLN A 29 -34.86 18.13 -50.14
N SER A 30 -33.84 17.45 -50.69
CA SER A 30 -33.83 16.93 -52.05
C SER A 30 -34.34 15.49 -52.16
N SER A 31 -34.54 14.81 -51.02
CA SER A 31 -35.15 13.48 -50.97
C SER A 31 -36.54 13.57 -50.34
N ASP A 32 -37.53 12.89 -50.92
CA ASP A 32 -38.94 12.83 -50.44
C ASP A 32 -39.11 12.28 -49.01
N HIS A 33 -37.99 12.01 -48.33
CA HIS A 33 -37.92 11.59 -46.95
C HIS A 33 -37.05 12.59 -46.18
N VAL A 34 -37.64 13.24 -45.18
CA VAL A 34 -36.92 14.01 -44.17
C VAL A 34 -35.98 13.05 -43.44
N GLN A 35 -34.77 12.91 -43.96
CA GLN A 35 -33.75 12.07 -43.37
C GLN A 35 -33.06 12.91 -42.31
N LEU A 36 -33.37 12.59 -41.06
CA LEU A 36 -32.77 13.26 -39.95
C LEU A 36 -31.27 12.96 -39.95
N SER A 37 -30.45 13.99 -39.97
CA SER A 37 -29.03 13.91 -39.98
C SER A 37 -28.38 14.83 -38.95
N PHE A 38 -27.10 14.59 -38.75
CA PHE A 38 -26.37 15.05 -37.60
C PHE A 38 -25.36 16.12 -38.01
N ASN A 39 -25.50 17.34 -37.49
CA ASN A 39 -24.47 18.36 -37.65
C ASN A 39 -23.30 18.06 -36.70
N ALA A 40 -22.17 17.64 -37.29
CA ALA A 40 -20.96 17.28 -36.55
C ALA A 40 -20.33 18.45 -35.76
N ASP A 41 -20.50 19.69 -36.21
CA ASP A 41 -19.86 20.87 -35.60
C ASP A 41 -20.51 21.26 -34.26
N ASN A 42 -21.76 20.86 -34.02
CA ASN A 42 -22.48 21.09 -32.76
C ASN A 42 -22.61 19.82 -31.92
N ARG A 43 -21.75 18.83 -32.15
CA ARG A 43 -21.76 17.55 -31.45
C ARG A 43 -21.51 17.76 -29.95
N ARG A 44 -22.59 17.70 -29.17
CA ARG A 44 -22.50 17.50 -27.72
C ARG A 44 -22.52 16.01 -27.44
N GLU A 45 -21.41 15.49 -26.94
CA GLU A 45 -21.24 14.08 -26.66
C GLU A 45 -21.67 13.73 -25.24
N TRP A 46 -22.10 12.49 -25.05
CA TRP A 46 -22.22 11.93 -23.72
C TRP A 46 -20.82 11.75 -23.14
N GLY A 47 -20.59 12.37 -21.99
CA GLY A 47 -19.30 12.40 -21.33
C GLY A 47 -19.44 12.10 -19.86
N TYR A 48 -18.61 11.18 -19.37
CA TYR A 48 -18.50 10.86 -17.95
C TYR A 48 -17.03 10.92 -17.57
N ASP A 49 -16.65 11.96 -16.83
CA ASP A 49 -15.33 12.03 -16.22
C ASP A 49 -15.41 11.37 -14.86
N ILE A 50 -14.77 10.20 -14.73
CA ILE A 50 -14.83 9.38 -13.52
C ILE A 50 -13.45 9.31 -12.89
N GLU A 51 -13.37 9.50 -11.57
CA GLU A 51 -12.15 9.27 -10.82
C GLU A 51 -11.87 7.76 -10.73
N PRO A 52 -10.72 7.27 -11.22
CA PRO A 52 -10.52 5.83 -11.46
C PRO A 52 -10.34 4.99 -10.20
N ARG A 53 -9.99 5.57 -9.04
CA ARG A 53 -9.71 4.81 -7.82
C ARG A 53 -10.96 4.56 -6.98
N MET A 54 -11.87 5.52 -6.95
CA MET A 54 -13.08 5.51 -6.14
C MET A 54 -14.34 5.35 -7.00
N GLY A 55 -14.24 5.50 -8.32
CA GLY A 55 -15.37 5.40 -9.25
C GLY A 55 -16.35 6.57 -9.15
N VAL A 56 -15.91 7.70 -8.59
CA VAL A 56 -16.77 8.88 -8.37
C VAL A 56 -16.82 9.71 -9.64
N ALA A 57 -18.02 10.02 -10.12
CA ALA A 57 -18.22 10.93 -11.24
C ALA A 57 -17.84 12.37 -10.85
N LEU A 58 -16.90 12.96 -11.57
CA LEU A 58 -16.42 14.33 -11.41
C LEU A 58 -17.21 15.29 -12.29
N LYS A 59 -17.43 14.89 -13.54
CA LYS A 59 -18.20 15.65 -14.51
C LYS A 59 -19.07 14.69 -15.30
N THR A 60 -20.30 15.09 -15.56
CA THR A 60 -21.26 14.33 -16.35
C THR A 60 -21.92 15.29 -17.31
N THR A 61 -21.87 14.97 -18.60
CA THR A 61 -22.55 15.70 -19.68
C THR A 61 -23.46 14.73 -20.40
N VAL A 62 -24.77 14.91 -20.25
CA VAL A 62 -25.78 14.08 -20.91
C VAL A 62 -26.72 15.00 -21.69
N PRO A 63 -26.31 15.40 -22.91
CA PRO A 63 -27.17 16.09 -23.86
C PRO A 63 -28.23 15.14 -24.42
N PHE A 64 -29.50 15.55 -24.40
CA PHE A 64 -30.61 14.76 -24.92
C PHE A 64 -31.69 15.66 -25.53
N GLN A 65 -32.30 15.20 -26.61
CA GLN A 65 -33.39 15.88 -27.30
C GLN A 65 -34.62 14.97 -27.41
N TYR A 66 -35.77 15.53 -27.03
CA TYR A 66 -37.08 14.90 -27.22
C TYR A 66 -37.67 15.32 -28.56
N ASN A 67 -38.00 14.32 -29.38
CA ASN A 67 -38.69 14.51 -30.65
C ASN A 67 -40.05 13.80 -30.60
N TYR A 68 -41.06 14.44 -31.19
CA TYR A 68 -42.41 13.90 -31.29
C TYR A 68 -42.77 13.67 -32.76
N ARG A 69 -43.42 12.56 -33.08
CA ARG A 69 -43.92 12.33 -34.44
C ARG A 69 -45.28 12.98 -34.59
N VAL A 70 -45.37 13.95 -35.49
CA VAL A 70 -46.64 14.50 -35.93
C VAL A 70 -47.01 13.84 -37.25
N ALA A 71 -48.04 13.02 -37.23
CA ALA A 71 -48.62 12.42 -38.43
C ALA A 71 -49.98 13.07 -38.73
N PRO A 72 -50.33 13.24 -40.01
CA PRO A 72 -51.64 13.73 -40.38
C PRO A 72 -52.70 12.72 -39.93
N THR A 73 -53.61 13.14 -39.05
CA THR A 73 -54.72 12.30 -38.57
C THR A 73 -55.97 12.45 -39.43
N ASP A 74 -56.09 13.55 -40.17
CA ASP A 74 -57.19 13.82 -41.09
C ASP A 74 -56.76 13.52 -42.53
N VAL A 75 -57.49 12.61 -43.18
CA VAL A 75 -57.30 12.24 -44.59
C VAL A 75 -57.81 13.34 -45.52
N LEU A 76 -58.77 14.16 -45.08
CA LEU A 76 -59.41 15.18 -45.92
C LEU A 76 -58.60 16.47 -46.02
N HIS A 77 -57.92 16.91 -44.95
CA HIS A 77 -57.12 18.15 -44.95
C HIS A 77 -55.71 17.92 -44.39
N PRO A 78 -54.91 17.06 -45.04
CA PRO A 78 -53.60 16.67 -44.52
C PRO A 78 -52.63 17.88 -44.50
N ALA A 79 -52.85 18.88 -45.37
CA ALA A 79 -52.05 20.10 -45.47
C ALA A 79 -52.15 21.06 -44.26
N ILE A 80 -53.19 20.96 -43.42
CA ILE A 80 -53.34 21.81 -42.23
C ILE A 80 -52.41 21.32 -41.10
N TRP A 81 -52.15 20.01 -41.07
CA TRP A 81 -51.42 19.34 -40.00
C TRP A 81 -49.98 18.99 -40.37
N MET A 82 -49.56 19.23 -41.62
CA MET A 82 -48.20 18.97 -42.09
C MET A 82 -47.35 20.25 -42.10
N PRO A 83 -46.16 20.22 -41.49
CA PRO A 83 -45.19 21.29 -41.69
C PRO A 83 -44.73 21.32 -43.17
N PRO A 84 -44.29 22.48 -43.69
CA PRO A 84 -43.77 22.58 -45.06
C PRO A 84 -42.60 21.61 -45.24
N GLY A 85 -42.73 20.67 -46.19
CA GLY A 85 -41.75 19.60 -46.45
C GLY A 85 -42.05 18.24 -45.80
N GLY A 86 -43.22 18.06 -45.17
CA GLY A 86 -43.62 16.78 -44.58
C GLY A 86 -44.18 15.76 -45.57
N SER A 87 -43.87 14.48 -45.36
CA SER A 87 -44.46 13.35 -46.10
C SER A 87 -45.79 12.91 -45.47
N GLN A 88 -46.60 12.14 -46.21
CA GLN A 88 -47.86 11.56 -45.71
C GLN A 88 -47.66 10.64 -44.48
N GLU A 89 -46.44 10.17 -44.24
CA GLU A 89 -46.10 9.31 -43.09
C GLU A 89 -45.85 10.10 -41.80
N GLY A 90 -45.89 11.44 -41.86
CA GLY A 90 -45.63 12.32 -40.72
C GLY A 90 -44.16 12.69 -40.55
N VAL A 91 -43.92 13.69 -39.70
CA VAL A 91 -42.60 14.31 -39.50
C VAL A 91 -42.22 14.26 -38.02
N TRP A 92 -40.94 14.03 -37.75
CA TRP A 92 -40.36 14.15 -36.42
C TRP A 92 -40.05 15.62 -36.13
N ILE A 93 -40.72 16.17 -35.11
CA ILE A 93 -40.54 17.55 -34.69
C ILE A 93 -39.75 17.57 -33.36
N PRO A 94 -38.62 18.28 -33.29
CA PRO A 94 -37.91 18.47 -32.04
C PRO A 94 -38.72 19.39 -31.12
N GLN A 95 -39.07 18.91 -29.93
CA GLN A 95 -39.89 19.68 -28.99
C GLN A 95 -39.00 20.52 -28.06
N PHE A 96 -38.04 19.88 -27.42
CA PHE A 96 -37.05 20.53 -26.56
C PHE A 96 -35.80 19.66 -26.46
N TYR A 97 -34.68 20.30 -26.17
CA TYR A 97 -33.45 19.63 -25.76
C TYR A 97 -33.06 20.09 -24.37
N TYR A 98 -32.41 19.22 -23.62
CA TYR A 98 -31.76 19.58 -22.37
C TYR A 98 -30.32 19.10 -22.39
N ASP A 99 -29.48 19.85 -21.67
CA ASP A 99 -28.11 19.47 -21.43
C ASP A 99 -27.91 19.29 -19.94
N LEU A 100 -27.90 18.03 -19.51
CA LEU A 100 -27.62 17.70 -18.13
C LEU A 100 -26.11 17.77 -17.92
N MET A 101 -25.65 18.91 -17.40
CA MET A 101 -24.27 19.10 -16.97
C MET A 101 -24.20 19.09 -15.45
N VAL A 102 -23.53 18.07 -14.89
CA VAL A 102 -23.21 17.99 -13.47
C VAL A 102 -21.70 18.08 -13.33
N GLU A 103 -21.23 19.06 -12.56
CA GLU A 103 -19.82 19.21 -12.23
C GLU A 103 -19.65 19.27 -10.71
N ILE A 104 -18.66 18.54 -10.20
CA ILE A 104 -18.34 18.54 -8.78
C ILE A 104 -17.91 19.93 -8.32
N SER A 105 -18.43 20.38 -7.17
CA SER A 105 -18.01 21.64 -6.58
C SER A 105 -16.51 21.61 -6.26
N ALA A 106 -15.80 22.72 -6.49
CA ALA A 106 -14.38 22.85 -6.15
C ALA A 106 -14.07 22.47 -4.69
N LYS A 107 -15.01 22.75 -3.76
CA LYS A 107 -14.88 22.37 -2.34
C LYS A 107 -14.85 20.86 -2.16
N ASP A 108 -15.68 20.13 -2.88
CA ASP A 108 -15.79 18.68 -2.78
C ASP A 108 -14.70 17.97 -3.57
N ALA A 109 -14.27 18.53 -4.71
CA ALA A 109 -13.08 18.09 -5.42
C ALA A 109 -11.81 18.17 -4.54
N PHE A 110 -11.69 19.24 -3.74
CA PHE A 110 -10.58 19.39 -2.81
C PHE A 110 -10.64 18.37 -1.65
N LYS A 111 -11.84 18.09 -1.13
CA LYS A 111 -12.03 17.03 -0.12
C LYS A 111 -11.68 15.65 -0.71
N LEU A 112 -12.14 15.35 -1.92
CA LEU A 112 -11.85 14.09 -2.61
C LEU A 112 -10.33 13.90 -2.77
N ARG A 113 -9.61 14.95 -3.20
CA ARG A 113 -8.16 14.93 -3.31
C ARG A 113 -7.45 14.66 -1.97
N LYS A 114 -7.94 15.25 -0.88
CA LYS A 114 -7.41 14.98 0.47
C LYS A 114 -7.60 13.52 0.88
N VAL A 115 -8.80 12.98 0.67
CA VAL A 115 -9.10 11.58 1.00
C VAL A 115 -8.21 10.63 0.18
N LEU A 116 -8.07 10.87 -1.12
CA LEU A 116 -7.19 10.11 -2.00
C LEU A 116 -5.72 10.15 -1.55
N ASN A 117 -5.24 11.30 -1.07
CA ASN A 117 -3.88 11.43 -0.54
C ASN A 117 -3.71 10.67 0.78
N ILE A 118 -4.66 10.74 1.69
CA ILE A 118 -4.63 9.98 2.95
C ILE A 118 -4.61 8.48 2.64
N LEU A 119 -5.47 8.02 1.72
CA LEU A 119 -5.50 6.63 1.30
C LEU A 119 -4.14 6.19 0.75
N LYS A 120 -3.51 6.99 -0.13
CA LYS A 120 -2.15 6.72 -0.64
C LYS A 120 -1.12 6.59 0.48
N ILE A 121 -1.16 7.48 1.48
CA ILE A 121 -0.22 7.46 2.61
C ILE A 121 -0.42 6.18 3.42
N VAL A 122 -1.67 5.81 3.73
CA VAL A 122 -1.98 4.59 4.48
C VAL A 122 -1.53 3.35 3.71
N THR A 123 -1.82 3.28 2.40
CA THR A 123 -1.37 2.16 1.55
C THR A 123 0.15 2.05 1.54
N LEU A 124 0.87 3.17 1.43
CA LEU A 124 2.33 3.20 1.45
C LEU A 124 2.89 2.79 2.82
N CYS A 125 2.28 3.24 3.92
CA CYS A 125 2.67 2.80 5.26
C CYS A 125 2.48 1.28 5.43
N LEU A 126 1.36 0.74 4.98
CA LEU A 126 1.09 -0.70 5.08
C LEU A 126 2.03 -1.53 4.19
N LEU A 127 2.36 -1.08 2.98
CA LEU A 127 3.21 -1.83 2.04
C LEU A 127 4.70 -1.67 2.31
N CYS A 128 5.16 -0.51 2.79
CA CYS A 128 6.60 -0.24 2.94
C CYS A 128 7.03 -0.23 4.41
N VAL A 129 6.31 0.48 5.28
CA VAL A 129 6.73 0.71 6.67
C VAL A 129 6.50 -0.55 7.52
N LEU A 130 5.34 -1.19 7.37
CA LEU A 130 5.00 -2.35 8.19
C LEU A 130 5.95 -3.54 7.94
N PRO A 131 6.28 -3.91 6.68
CA PRO A 131 7.24 -4.97 6.42
C PRO A 131 8.66 -4.63 6.85
N THR A 132 9.11 -3.38 6.70
CA THR A 132 10.45 -2.98 7.15
C THR A 132 10.59 -3.04 8.66
N VAL A 133 9.58 -2.59 9.41
CA VAL A 133 9.54 -2.77 10.88
C VAL A 133 9.55 -4.26 11.25
N GLY A 134 8.81 -5.10 10.52
CA GLY A 134 8.84 -6.55 10.69
C GLY A 134 10.23 -7.15 10.48
N ILE A 135 10.93 -6.75 9.42
CA ILE A 135 12.30 -7.20 9.13
C ILE A 135 13.25 -6.76 10.24
N ILE A 136 13.17 -5.50 10.69
CA ILE A 136 14.00 -4.97 11.78
C ILE A 136 13.76 -5.76 13.07
N MET A 137 12.50 -6.06 13.41
CA MET A 137 12.15 -6.91 14.55
C MET A 137 12.76 -8.31 14.45
N VAL A 138 12.72 -8.94 13.28
CA VAL A 138 13.33 -10.26 13.05
C VAL A 138 14.84 -10.19 13.21
N VAL A 139 15.51 -9.20 12.60
CA VAL A 139 16.97 -9.00 12.71
C VAL A 139 17.39 -8.73 14.15
N TYR A 140 16.61 -7.92 14.88
CA TYR A 140 16.88 -7.65 16.29
C TYR A 140 16.72 -8.91 17.14
N SER A 141 15.68 -9.70 16.89
CA SER A 141 15.43 -10.97 17.60
C SER A 141 16.55 -11.98 17.34
N THR A 142 16.98 -12.16 16.09
CA THR A 142 18.08 -13.06 15.76
C THR A 142 19.38 -12.60 16.39
N PHE A 143 19.69 -11.30 16.33
CA PHE A 143 20.88 -10.74 16.99
C PHE A 143 20.88 -11.01 18.50
N LYS A 144 19.75 -10.77 19.18
CA LYS A 144 19.60 -11.05 20.60
C LYS A 144 19.74 -12.54 20.92
N LEU A 145 19.23 -13.41 20.06
CA LEU A 145 19.31 -14.87 20.23
C LEU A 145 20.76 -15.37 20.08
N PHE A 146 21.51 -14.87 19.09
CA PHE A 146 22.94 -15.20 18.93
C PHE A 146 23.77 -14.71 20.11
N PHE A 147 23.59 -13.46 20.55
CA PHE A 147 24.28 -12.95 21.73
C PHE A 147 23.89 -13.73 22.99
N SER A 148 22.61 -14.06 23.17
CA SER A 148 22.14 -14.90 24.28
C SER A 148 22.84 -16.25 24.30
N LEU A 149 22.94 -16.93 23.16
CA LEU A 149 23.61 -18.23 23.06
C LEU A 149 25.11 -18.11 23.38
N GLU A 150 25.80 -17.11 22.84
CA GLU A 150 27.22 -16.86 23.12
C GLU A 150 27.45 -16.52 24.60
N THR A 151 26.53 -15.79 25.22
CA THR A 151 26.59 -15.45 26.65
C THR A 151 26.36 -16.68 27.52
N ILE A 152 25.41 -17.56 27.15
CA ILE A 152 25.15 -18.83 27.84
C ILE A 152 26.37 -19.75 27.73
N GLU A 153 27.00 -19.83 26.56
CA GLU A 153 28.18 -20.65 26.32
C GLU A 153 29.41 -20.13 27.08
N ARG A 154 29.64 -18.81 27.09
CA ARG A 154 30.68 -18.19 27.93
C ARG A 154 30.45 -18.45 29.41
N ASN A 155 29.21 -18.36 29.88
CA ASN A 155 28.89 -18.62 31.29
C ASN A 155 29.13 -20.10 31.66
N LYS A 156 28.82 -21.05 30.75
CA LYS A 156 29.17 -22.47 30.95
C LYS A 156 30.68 -22.69 31.03
N MET A 157 31.46 -22.10 30.12
CA MET A 157 32.92 -22.19 30.17
C MET A 157 33.51 -21.56 31.44
N LEU A 158 32.96 -20.43 31.91
CA LEU A 158 33.39 -19.80 33.15
C LEU A 158 33.07 -20.68 34.37
N ALA A 159 31.89 -21.30 34.41
CA ALA A 159 31.52 -22.23 35.47
C ALA A 159 32.47 -23.45 35.53
N GLU A 160 32.86 -24.02 34.39
CA GLU A 160 33.84 -25.11 34.34
C GLU A 160 35.24 -24.65 34.77
N LYS A 161 35.67 -23.45 34.36
CA LYS A 161 36.95 -22.85 34.80
C LYS A 161 36.99 -22.58 36.31
N LEU A 162 35.86 -22.17 36.90
CA LEU A 162 35.76 -21.97 38.34
C LEU A 162 35.77 -23.32 39.08
N LYS A 163 35.07 -24.34 38.57
CA LYS A 163 35.06 -25.68 39.17
C LYS A 163 36.44 -26.35 39.13
N THR A 164 37.15 -26.21 38.02
CA THR A 164 38.53 -26.73 37.89
C THR A 164 39.50 -25.97 38.79
N ARG A 165 39.41 -24.63 38.89
CA ARG A 165 40.22 -23.86 39.85
C ARG A 165 39.92 -24.23 41.30
N ALA A 166 38.65 -24.42 41.66
CA ALA A 166 38.26 -24.84 43.01
C ALA A 166 38.82 -26.24 43.34
N SER A 167 38.75 -27.19 42.40
CA SER A 167 39.34 -28.52 42.60
C SER A 167 40.87 -28.47 42.66
N THR A 168 41.53 -27.63 41.86
CA THR A 168 43.00 -27.47 41.95
C THR A 168 43.43 -26.88 43.29
N VAL A 169 42.67 -25.90 43.81
CA VAL A 169 42.93 -25.31 45.14
C VAL A 169 42.73 -26.34 46.24
N GLN A 170 41.71 -27.19 46.15
CA GLN A 170 41.47 -28.26 47.13
C GLN A 170 42.58 -29.32 47.10
N VAL A 171 42.99 -29.77 45.92
CA VAL A 171 44.11 -30.71 45.74
C VAL A 171 45.42 -30.12 46.27
N ASN A 172 45.65 -28.82 46.03
CA ASN A 172 46.85 -28.14 46.53
C ASN A 172 46.82 -27.93 48.05
N ARG A 173 45.64 -27.73 48.64
CA ARG A 173 45.46 -27.65 50.09
C ARG A 173 45.70 -29.01 50.75
N ASP A 174 45.17 -30.09 50.17
CA ASP A 174 45.36 -31.45 50.67
C ASP A 174 46.81 -31.93 50.51
N SER A 175 47.49 -31.55 49.43
CA SER A 175 48.92 -31.84 49.24
C SER A 175 49.79 -31.06 50.23
N MET A 176 49.48 -29.80 50.52
CA MET A 176 50.16 -29.03 51.56
C MET A 176 49.93 -29.60 52.97
N LEU A 177 48.71 -30.04 53.28
CA LEU A 177 48.41 -30.68 54.57
C LEU A 177 49.17 -32.00 54.75
N ARG A 178 49.24 -32.83 53.70
CA ARG A 178 50.03 -34.07 53.72
C ARG A 178 51.53 -33.79 53.85
N LYS A 179 52.04 -32.76 53.16
CA LYS A 179 53.45 -32.36 53.27
C LYS A 179 53.78 -31.84 54.67
N ALA A 180 52.93 -30.98 55.23
CA ALA A 180 53.08 -30.47 56.59
C ALA A 180 53.05 -31.61 57.63
N LYS A 181 52.18 -32.60 57.48
CA LYS A 181 52.14 -33.77 58.35
C LYS A 181 53.43 -34.61 58.26
N ASN A 182 53.91 -34.86 57.04
CA ASN A 182 55.16 -35.59 56.83
C ASN A 182 56.40 -34.83 57.33
N ASP A 183 56.40 -33.51 57.24
CA ASP A 183 57.47 -32.65 57.78
C ASP A 183 57.44 -32.63 59.32
N LEU A 184 56.25 -32.66 59.93
CA LEU A 184 56.07 -32.80 61.38
C LEU A 184 56.58 -34.16 61.88
N GLU A 185 56.28 -35.24 61.17
CA GLU A 185 56.77 -36.60 61.50
C GLU A 185 58.30 -36.70 61.35
N LYS A 186 58.90 -35.98 60.40
CA LYS A 186 60.37 -35.90 60.27
C LYS A 186 61.04 -35.00 61.31
N GLN A 187 60.34 -34.01 61.85
CA GLN A 187 60.84 -33.15 62.94
C GLN A 187 60.78 -33.82 64.32
N GLY A 188 59.95 -34.85 64.52
CA GLY A 188 59.90 -35.63 65.76
C GLY A 188 61.15 -36.47 66.07
N SER A 189 62.16 -36.49 65.18
CA SER A 189 63.37 -37.33 65.33
C SER A 189 64.68 -36.54 65.33
N ARG A 190 64.66 -35.20 65.32
CA ARG A 190 65.91 -34.41 65.38
C ARG A 190 65.83 -33.29 66.41
N ASP A 191 66.78 -33.36 67.34
CA ASP A 191 67.15 -32.39 68.36
C ASP A 191 66.94 -30.92 67.91
N PRO A 192 66.37 -30.05 68.77
CA PRO A 192 66.11 -28.64 68.43
C PRO A 192 67.35 -27.74 68.48
N LEU A 193 68.57 -28.31 68.53
CA LEU A 193 69.81 -27.58 68.79
C LEU A 193 70.84 -27.72 67.65
N ASN A 194 70.41 -27.57 66.40
CA ASN A 194 71.31 -27.09 65.35
C ASN A 194 70.58 -26.82 64.03
N ARG A 195 70.47 -25.54 63.62
CA ARG A 195 70.97 -25.11 62.31
C ARG A 195 70.75 -23.62 62.08
N HIS A 196 71.88 -22.93 62.10
CA HIS A 196 72.10 -21.69 61.38
C HIS A 196 72.03 -21.88 59.85
N HIS A 197 71.77 -20.74 59.19
CA HIS A 197 72.05 -20.38 57.79
C HIS A 197 71.27 -21.08 56.69
N TYR A 198 70.26 -20.37 56.17
CA TYR A 198 70.00 -20.32 54.73
C TYR A 198 69.69 -18.88 54.29
N SER A 199 70.66 -18.27 53.62
CA SER A 199 70.46 -17.15 52.70
C SER A 199 69.88 -17.69 51.40
N PHE A 200 68.82 -17.07 50.86
CA PHE A 200 68.58 -17.13 49.42
C PHE A 200 67.91 -15.84 48.94
N THR A 201 68.75 -15.03 48.30
CA THR A 201 68.41 -14.08 47.27
C THR A 201 67.64 -14.78 46.15
N HIS A 202 66.41 -14.35 45.86
CA HIS A 202 65.87 -14.44 44.50
C HIS A 202 64.87 -13.31 44.27
N SER A 203 65.22 -12.45 43.33
CA SER A 203 64.40 -11.34 42.84
C SER A 203 63.21 -11.85 42.02
N PRO A 204 62.01 -11.27 42.15
CA PRO A 204 60.97 -11.45 41.16
C PRO A 204 61.24 -10.53 39.95
N LYS A 205 61.49 -11.13 38.78
CA LYS A 205 61.41 -10.45 37.49
C LYS A 205 59.97 -10.00 37.25
N ALA A 206 59.82 -8.71 36.94
CA ALA A 206 58.55 -8.10 36.56
C ALA A 206 57.99 -8.70 35.25
N PRO A 207 56.66 -8.91 35.14
CA PRO A 207 56.05 -9.26 33.86
C PRO A 207 55.92 -8.03 32.95
N LYS A 208 56.42 -8.18 31.72
CA LYS A 208 56.27 -7.22 30.61
C LYS A 208 54.79 -7.07 30.25
N SER A 209 54.32 -5.83 30.24
CA SER A 209 53.10 -5.42 29.57
C SER A 209 53.26 -5.54 28.05
N SER A 210 52.46 -6.39 27.42
CA SER A 210 52.23 -6.32 25.97
C SER A 210 50.75 -6.09 25.73
N ILE A 211 50.41 -4.83 25.49
CA ILE A 211 49.23 -4.39 24.77
C ILE A 211 49.50 -4.69 23.28
N PRO A 212 48.56 -5.30 22.55
CA PRO A 212 48.42 -5.03 21.13
C PRO A 212 47.10 -4.31 20.89
N GLY A 213 47.22 -3.01 20.62
CA GLY A 213 46.17 -2.24 19.98
C GLY A 213 46.31 -2.32 18.45
N TYR A 214 45.21 -1.93 17.81
CA TYR A 214 45.06 -1.47 16.44
C TYR A 214 44.97 -2.52 15.32
N ASN A 215 43.70 -2.88 15.06
CA ASN A 215 43.19 -3.21 13.73
C ASN A 215 43.35 -2.01 12.78
N LYS A 216 43.73 -2.32 11.54
CA LYS A 216 43.32 -1.58 10.34
C LYS A 216 42.06 -2.25 9.78
#